data_AF-A0AA35TN43-F1
#
_entry.id   AF-A0AA35TN43-F1
#
_cell.length_a   1.000
_cell.length_b   1.000
_cell.length_c   1.000
_cell.angle_alpha   90.00
_cell.angle_beta   90.00
_cell.angle_gamma   90.00
#
_symmetry.space_group_name_H-M   'P 1'
#
loop_
_entity.id
_entity.type
_entity.pdbx_description
1 polymer ?
#
loop_
_entity_poly.entity_id
_entity_poly.type
_entity_poly.pdbx_seq_one_letter_code
_entity_poly.pdbx_strand_id
1 'polypeptide(L)'
;MASSSEFIPLRKKQKRASTGLEDNFVSSYMPKNPAIHPSSQDLLEKAVECRLSHGIEVKGERCPMPLSRFDELHLPASTMALLHSLGYEHPTPVQMQAIPCILGGRDVIVLAETGSGKTLSYCLPLCHMLPLFPPTLPGEGPRVLMMAPTRELAQQISIYCKQFVAGLRRQTGDPNPGGTLTKTSYSTLLVCGGVPKKDLLTEIEKGVDVVVATPGRLLHLSGEETLSLDQVAYLVVDEADRFMQGSLEDELRKVIGKVTESLRPRQTLLFSATLPNNLERLARSAVLDPVRPASQYVALALSRRAARVML
;
A
#
# COMPACT_ATOMS: atom_id res chain seq x y z
N MET A 1 33.43 13.40 15.18
CA MET A 1 32.48 12.50 15.86
C MET A 1 31.11 12.75 15.25
N ALA A 2 30.69 11.95 14.27
CA ALA A 2 29.36 12.07 13.67
C ALA A 2 28.34 11.57 14.70
N SER A 3 27.36 12.41 15.04
CA SER A 3 26.29 12.02 15.96
C SER A 3 25.53 10.84 15.35
N SER A 4 25.51 9.73 16.08
CA SER A 4 24.58 8.65 15.85
C SER A 4 23.18 9.22 16.02
N SER A 5 22.49 9.51 14.91
CA SER A 5 21.08 9.86 14.94
C SER A 5 20.34 8.71 15.62
N GLU A 6 19.83 8.99 16.81
CA GLU A 6 19.11 8.06 17.65
C GLU A 6 17.94 7.48 16.85
N PHE A 7 17.86 6.14 16.79
CA PHE A 7 16.80 5.46 16.06
C PHE A 7 15.46 5.74 16.76
N ILE A 8 14.63 6.60 16.16
CA ILE A 8 13.27 6.86 16.64
C ILE A 8 12.31 5.99 15.82
N PRO A 9 11.67 4.96 16.42
CA PRO A 9 10.66 4.17 15.72
C PRO A 9 9.49 5.07 15.30
N LEU A 10 9.17 5.07 14.01
CA LEU A 10 8.08 5.89 13.47
C LEU A 10 6.71 5.36 13.90
N ARG A 11 6.59 4.07 14.24
CA ARG A 11 5.41 3.46 14.89
C ARG A 11 5.65 3.25 16.39
N LYS A 12 5.00 4.08 17.22
CA LYS A 12 5.28 4.18 18.68
C LYS A 12 4.60 3.15 19.60
N LYS A 13 3.56 2.41 19.16
CA LYS A 13 2.85 1.43 20.00
C LYS A 13 2.36 0.20 19.22
N GLN A 14 2.48 -0.98 19.82
CA GLN A 14 1.59 -2.12 19.59
C GLN A 14 0.30 -1.89 20.39
N LYS A 15 -0.87 -1.80 19.75
CA LYS A 15 -2.15 -1.86 20.50
C LYS A 15 -2.51 -3.34 20.67
N ARG A 16 -2.54 -3.82 21.91
CA ARG A 16 -3.07 -5.13 22.26
C ARG A 16 -4.53 -4.96 22.66
N ALA A 17 -5.43 -5.82 22.16
CA ALA A 17 -6.71 -6.01 22.83
C ALA A 17 -6.50 -6.79 24.14
N SER A 18 -7.35 -6.55 25.14
CA SER A 18 -7.35 -7.28 26.42
C SER A 18 -7.64 -8.79 26.29
N THR A 19 -8.01 -9.24 25.10
CA THR A 19 -8.38 -10.63 24.76
C THR A 19 -7.20 -11.50 24.31
N GLY A 20 -5.99 -10.95 24.19
CA GLY A 20 -4.83 -11.69 23.67
C GLY A 20 -4.87 -11.93 22.15
N LEU A 21 -5.89 -11.43 21.45
CA LEU A 21 -5.96 -11.42 19.99
C LEU A 21 -5.42 -10.11 19.43
N GLU A 22 -4.64 -10.22 18.35
CA GLU A 22 -3.94 -9.13 17.69
C GLU A 22 -4.90 -8.27 16.87
N ASP A 23 -5.23 -7.07 17.35
CA ASP A 23 -6.21 -6.16 16.73
C ASP A 23 -5.52 -4.96 16.06
N ASN A 24 -4.32 -5.19 15.49
CA ASN A 24 -3.54 -4.15 14.77
C ASN A 24 -3.66 -4.27 13.25
N PHE A 25 -4.40 -5.25 12.75
CA PHE A 25 -4.55 -5.48 11.33
C PHE A 25 -5.63 -4.58 10.76
N VAL A 26 -5.41 -4.09 9.55
CA VAL A 26 -6.59 -3.87 8.72
C VAL A 26 -7.17 -5.26 8.48
N SER A 27 -8.43 -5.48 8.86
CA SER A 27 -9.10 -6.75 8.61
C SER A 27 -8.89 -7.15 7.15
N SER A 28 -8.68 -8.44 6.88
CA SER A 28 -8.60 -8.97 5.51
C SER A 28 -9.60 -8.27 4.61
N TYR A 29 -9.11 -7.68 3.52
CA TYR A 29 -9.93 -6.99 2.53
C TYR A 29 -10.74 -7.99 1.69
N MET A 30 -10.39 -9.28 1.78
CA MET A 30 -11.18 -10.36 1.20
C MET A 30 -12.13 -10.97 2.25
N PRO A 31 -13.34 -11.40 1.83
CA PRO A 31 -14.15 -12.33 2.60
C PRO A 31 -13.30 -13.54 3.00
N LYS A 32 -13.54 -14.14 4.18
CA LYS A 32 -12.76 -15.30 4.68
C LYS A 32 -12.68 -16.39 3.61
N ASN A 33 -11.55 -16.47 2.90
CA ASN A 33 -11.32 -17.46 1.86
C ASN A 33 -10.30 -18.49 2.38
N PRO A 34 -10.72 -19.74 2.64
CA PRO A 34 -9.82 -20.80 3.11
C PRO A 34 -8.74 -21.18 2.08
N ALA A 35 -8.86 -20.79 0.79
CA ALA A 35 -7.82 -21.02 -0.22
C ALA A 35 -6.54 -20.19 0.00
N ILE A 36 -6.60 -19.14 0.82
CA ILE A 36 -5.50 -18.19 1.06
C ILE A 36 -4.65 -18.60 2.27
N HIS A 37 -5.20 -19.43 3.16
CA HIS A 37 -4.52 -19.96 4.34
C HIS A 37 -4.37 -21.47 4.22
N PRO A 38 -3.18 -21.98 3.83
CA PRO A 38 -2.97 -23.42 3.68
C PRO A 38 -3.12 -24.10 5.05
N SER A 39 -4.14 -24.96 5.17
CA SER A 39 -4.36 -25.81 6.34
C SER A 39 -3.85 -27.24 6.13
N SER A 40 -3.50 -27.63 4.91
CA SER A 40 -2.92 -28.94 4.56
C SER A 40 -1.47 -28.84 4.09
N GLN A 41 -0.68 -29.88 4.36
CA GLN A 41 0.72 -29.99 3.95
C GLN A 41 0.88 -29.89 2.42
N ASP A 42 0.00 -30.54 1.66
CA ASP A 42 0.00 -30.50 0.18
C ASP A 42 -0.09 -29.08 -0.39
N LEU A 43 -0.90 -28.20 0.23
CA LEU A 43 -1.01 -26.81 -0.20
C LEU A 43 0.26 -26.03 0.11
N LEU A 44 0.90 -26.32 1.24
CA LEU A 44 2.18 -25.73 1.61
C LEU A 44 3.27 -26.09 0.61
N GLU A 45 3.35 -27.36 0.22
CA GLU A 45 4.30 -27.87 -0.78
C GLU A 45 4.09 -27.22 -2.15
N LYS A 46 2.83 -27.15 -2.61
CA LYS A 46 2.48 -26.43 -3.85
C LYS A 46 2.87 -24.96 -3.82
N ALA A 47 2.71 -24.30 -2.67
CA ALA A 47 3.12 -22.90 -2.49
C ALA A 47 4.64 -22.75 -2.65
N VAL A 48 5.40 -23.65 -2.03
CA VAL A 48 6.87 -23.66 -2.10
C VAL A 48 7.32 -23.92 -3.53
N GLU A 49 6.76 -24.92 -4.20
CA GLU A 49 7.07 -25.24 -5.60
C GLU A 49 6.75 -24.07 -6.53
N CYS A 50 5.58 -23.45 -6.39
CA CYS A 50 5.19 -22.29 -7.18
C CYS A 50 6.15 -21.11 -6.96
N ARG A 51 6.57 -20.86 -5.71
CA ARG A 51 7.54 -19.79 -5.41
C ARG A 51 8.90 -20.07 -6.04
N LEU A 52 9.40 -21.30 -5.90
CA LEU A 52 10.68 -21.71 -6.47
C LEU A 52 10.70 -21.60 -7.99
N SER A 53 9.65 -22.05 -8.68
CA SER A 53 9.57 -21.99 -10.14
C SER A 53 9.51 -20.57 -10.69
N HIS A 54 9.01 -19.62 -9.91
CA HIS A 54 8.90 -18.21 -10.29
C HIS A 54 10.00 -17.31 -9.69
N GLY A 55 10.99 -17.89 -9.01
CA GLY A 55 12.08 -17.14 -8.38
C GLY A 55 11.62 -16.21 -7.25
N ILE A 56 10.53 -16.59 -6.58
CA ILE A 56 9.92 -15.84 -5.49
C ILE A 56 10.53 -16.29 -4.17
N GLU A 57 11.13 -15.36 -3.45
CA GLU A 57 11.59 -15.58 -2.09
C GLU A 57 10.73 -14.80 -1.10
N VAL A 58 10.36 -15.45 -0.02
CA VAL A 58 9.45 -14.92 1.00
C VAL A 58 10.12 -15.04 2.36
N LYS A 59 10.08 -13.95 3.13
CA LYS A 59 10.37 -13.96 4.57
C LYS A 59 9.14 -13.48 5.33
N GLY A 60 8.88 -14.10 6.48
CA GLY A 60 7.71 -13.84 7.31
C GLY A 60 6.88 -15.10 7.53
N GLU A 61 6.04 -15.08 8.56
CA GLU A 61 5.22 -16.24 8.94
C GLU A 61 3.88 -16.25 8.22
N ARG A 62 3.30 -17.44 8.04
CA ARG A 62 1.92 -17.60 7.53
C ARG A 62 1.67 -16.81 6.23
N CYS A 63 2.66 -16.78 5.33
CA CYS A 63 2.54 -16.09 4.05
C CYS A 63 1.48 -16.80 3.18
N PRO A 64 0.50 -16.07 2.63
CA PRO A 64 -0.57 -16.66 1.84
C PRO A 64 -0.05 -17.33 0.57
N MET A 65 -0.88 -18.22 0.01
CA MET A 65 -0.60 -18.88 -1.26
C MET A 65 -0.33 -17.85 -2.37
N PRO A 66 0.66 -18.10 -3.25
CA PRO A 66 0.80 -17.28 -4.45
C PRO A 66 -0.42 -17.48 -5.36
N LEU A 67 -0.92 -16.38 -5.89
CA LEU A 67 -2.00 -16.31 -6.86
C LEU A 67 -1.53 -16.90 -8.20
N SER A 68 -2.31 -17.79 -8.83
CA SER A 68 -1.98 -18.30 -10.17
C SER A 68 -2.72 -17.53 -11.27
N ARG A 69 -3.92 -17.01 -10.98
CA ARG A 69 -4.75 -16.23 -11.91
C ARG A 69 -5.49 -15.09 -11.19
N PHE A 70 -5.74 -13.99 -11.90
CA PHE A 70 -6.53 -12.88 -11.35
C PHE A 70 -7.97 -13.26 -10.97
N ASP A 71 -8.52 -14.29 -11.62
CA ASP A 71 -9.87 -14.82 -11.32
C ASP A 71 -10.04 -15.25 -9.86
N GLU A 72 -8.97 -15.74 -9.22
CA GLU A 72 -9.00 -16.18 -7.81
C GLU A 72 -9.19 -15.01 -6.82
N LEU A 73 -8.99 -13.77 -7.26
CA LEU A 73 -9.21 -12.57 -6.45
C LEU A 73 -10.69 -12.24 -6.29
N HIS A 74 -11.59 -12.86 -7.05
CA HIS A 74 -13.03 -12.57 -7.01
C HIS A 74 -13.34 -11.07 -7.19
N LEU A 75 -12.61 -10.43 -8.11
CA LEU A 75 -12.78 -9.02 -8.44
C LEU A 75 -14.14 -8.77 -9.10
N PRO A 76 -14.70 -7.54 -8.98
CA PRO A 76 -15.88 -7.16 -9.76
C PRO A 76 -15.68 -7.40 -11.25
N ALA A 77 -16.74 -7.82 -11.96
CA ALA A 77 -16.67 -8.12 -13.40
C ALA A 77 -16.13 -6.94 -14.24
N SER A 78 -16.45 -5.70 -13.84
CA SER A 78 -15.91 -4.49 -14.46
C SER A 78 -14.39 -4.36 -14.28
N THR A 79 -13.86 -4.72 -13.10
CA THR A 79 -12.42 -4.73 -12.83
C THR A 79 -11.71 -5.84 -13.60
N MET A 80 -12.31 -7.04 -13.69
CA MET A 80 -11.76 -8.11 -14.52
C MET A 80 -11.73 -7.73 -16.00
N ALA A 81 -12.82 -7.16 -16.53
CA ALA A 81 -12.86 -6.67 -17.90
C ALA A 81 -11.82 -5.57 -18.16
N LEU A 82 -11.59 -4.68 -17.19
CA LEU A 82 -10.53 -3.68 -17.26
C LEU A 82 -9.15 -4.35 -17.35
N LEU A 83 -8.85 -5.33 -16.48
CA LEU A 83 -7.60 -6.08 -16.52
C LEU A 83 -7.35 -6.70 -17.90
N HIS A 84 -8.35 -7.39 -18.46
CA HIS A 84 -8.26 -7.97 -19.80
C HIS A 84 -8.05 -6.92 -20.90
N SER A 85 -8.77 -5.79 -20.84
CA SER A 85 -8.63 -4.70 -21.82
C SER A 85 -7.24 -4.05 -21.80
N LEU A 86 -6.55 -4.09 -20.65
CA LEU A 86 -5.20 -3.61 -20.46
C LEU A 86 -4.13 -4.67 -20.77
N GLY A 87 -4.54 -5.88 -21.18
CA GLY A 87 -3.66 -6.99 -21.53
C GLY A 87 -3.09 -7.77 -20.35
N TYR A 88 -3.68 -7.65 -19.15
CA TYR A 88 -3.26 -8.43 -17.99
C TYR A 88 -3.90 -9.82 -17.99
N GLU A 89 -3.24 -10.78 -18.65
CA GLU A 89 -3.71 -12.18 -18.73
C GLU A 89 -3.37 -13.00 -17.49
N HIS A 90 -2.15 -12.82 -16.96
CA HIS A 90 -1.61 -13.56 -15.83
C HIS A 90 -0.84 -12.64 -14.87
N PRO A 91 -0.85 -12.93 -13.55
CA PRO A 91 -0.06 -12.17 -12.59
C PRO A 91 1.43 -12.39 -12.83
N THR A 92 2.23 -11.32 -12.78
CA THR A 92 3.69 -11.44 -12.75
C THR A 92 4.15 -12.05 -11.41
N PRO A 93 5.37 -12.61 -11.30
CA PRO A 93 5.85 -13.19 -10.04
C PRO A 93 5.71 -12.28 -8.82
N VAL A 94 5.84 -10.95 -8.99
CA VAL A 94 5.67 -10.01 -7.87
C VAL A 94 4.21 -9.91 -7.46
N GLN A 95 3.32 -9.87 -8.43
CA GLN A 95 1.87 -9.79 -8.25
C GLN A 95 1.34 -11.08 -7.62
N MET A 96 1.85 -12.24 -8.06
CA MET A 96 1.45 -13.56 -7.55
C MET A 96 1.50 -13.60 -6.02
N GLN A 97 2.57 -13.09 -5.43
CA GLN A 97 2.75 -13.15 -3.98
C GLN A 97 2.37 -11.86 -3.25
N ALA A 98 2.63 -10.68 -3.83
CA ALA A 98 2.36 -9.41 -3.16
C ALA A 98 0.86 -9.14 -3.00
N ILE A 99 0.05 -9.39 -4.04
CA ILE A 99 -1.39 -9.12 -4.01
C ILE A 99 -2.10 -9.87 -2.87
N PRO A 100 -1.96 -11.20 -2.70
CA PRO A 100 -2.62 -11.90 -1.59
C PRO A 100 -2.10 -11.46 -0.22
N CYS A 101 -0.81 -11.09 -0.09
CA CYS A 101 -0.28 -10.52 1.15
C CYS A 101 -0.93 -9.18 1.50
N ILE A 102 -1.08 -8.31 0.51
CA ILE A 102 -1.69 -6.99 0.66
C ILE A 102 -3.18 -7.13 0.96
N LEU A 103 -3.89 -7.99 0.24
CA LEU A 103 -5.31 -8.27 0.47
C LEU A 103 -5.57 -8.87 1.87
N GLY A 104 -4.59 -9.57 2.44
CA GLY A 104 -4.61 -10.03 3.82
C GLY A 104 -4.40 -8.94 4.89
N GLY A 105 -4.27 -7.67 4.51
CA GLY A 105 -4.12 -6.54 5.44
C GLY A 105 -2.75 -6.43 6.11
N ARG A 106 -1.73 -7.11 5.58
CA ARG A 106 -0.37 -7.14 6.14
C ARG A 106 0.52 -6.04 5.61
N ASP A 107 1.46 -5.57 6.43
CA ASP A 107 2.57 -4.75 5.92
C ASP A 107 3.46 -5.61 5.01
N VAL A 108 3.91 -5.03 3.89
CA VAL A 108 4.70 -5.76 2.88
C VAL A 108 5.91 -4.94 2.47
N ILE A 109 7.07 -5.60 2.39
CA ILE A 109 8.27 -5.05 1.77
C ILE A 109 8.54 -5.87 0.51
N VAL A 110 8.59 -5.22 -0.64
CA VAL A 110 8.81 -5.86 -1.93
C VAL A 110 10.10 -5.36 -2.54
N LEU A 111 11.05 -6.28 -2.76
CA LEU A 111 12.28 -6.07 -3.49
C LEU A 111 12.16 -6.67 -4.89
N ALA A 112 11.96 -5.80 -5.88
CA ALA A 112 11.87 -6.20 -7.27
C ALA A 112 12.30 -5.05 -8.19
N GLU A 113 12.82 -5.38 -9.37
CA GLU A 113 13.30 -4.40 -10.35
C GLU A 113 12.16 -3.61 -10.99
N THR A 114 12.46 -2.48 -11.62
CA THR A 114 11.47 -1.70 -12.39
C THR A 114 10.97 -2.54 -13.58
N GLY A 115 9.68 -2.41 -13.92
CA GLY A 115 9.05 -3.23 -14.97
C GLY A 115 8.54 -4.60 -14.51
N SER A 116 8.81 -5.03 -13.27
CA SER A 116 8.31 -6.30 -12.72
C SER A 116 6.81 -6.35 -12.40
N GLY A 117 6.08 -5.23 -12.60
CA GLY A 117 4.64 -5.15 -12.34
C GLY A 117 4.26 -4.74 -10.90
N LYS A 118 5.16 -4.10 -10.15
CA LYS A 118 4.94 -3.62 -8.77
C LYS A 118 3.70 -2.74 -8.64
N THR A 119 3.51 -1.80 -9.57
CA THR A 119 2.40 -0.83 -9.54
C THR A 119 1.03 -1.49 -9.47
N LEU A 120 0.78 -2.51 -10.29
CA LEU A 120 -0.48 -3.25 -10.24
C LEU A 120 -0.66 -3.98 -8.90
N SER A 121 0.43 -4.44 -8.29
CA SER A 121 0.38 -5.21 -7.04
C SER A 121 -0.22 -4.42 -5.88
N TYR A 122 0.01 -3.10 -5.83
CA TYR A 122 -0.55 -2.23 -4.80
C TYR A 122 -1.75 -1.40 -5.25
N CYS A 123 -1.98 -1.23 -6.57
CA CYS A 123 -3.17 -0.55 -7.09
C CYS A 123 -4.39 -1.48 -7.16
N LEU A 124 -4.24 -2.73 -7.58
CA LEU A 124 -5.36 -3.66 -7.74
C LEU A 124 -6.10 -3.96 -6.42
N PRO A 125 -5.41 -4.11 -5.26
CA PRO A 125 -6.08 -4.28 -3.97
C PRO A 125 -7.02 -3.13 -3.58
N LEU A 126 -6.88 -1.93 -4.16
CA LEU A 126 -7.79 -0.81 -3.90
C LEU A 126 -9.23 -1.13 -4.31
N CYS A 127 -9.42 -2.01 -5.31
CA CYS A 127 -10.76 -2.45 -5.75
C CYS A 127 -11.52 -3.22 -4.66
N HIS A 128 -10.81 -3.86 -3.72
CA HIS A 128 -11.41 -4.46 -2.53
C HIS A 128 -11.44 -3.50 -1.36
N MET A 129 -10.38 -2.72 -1.17
CA MET A 129 -10.21 -1.89 0.02
C MET A 129 -11.14 -0.67 0.04
N LEU A 130 -11.18 0.13 -1.03
CA LEU A 130 -11.92 1.39 -1.05
C LEU A 130 -13.43 1.20 -0.81
N PRO A 131 -14.12 0.20 -1.42
CA PRO A 131 -15.54 -0.03 -1.20
C PRO A 131 -15.95 -0.37 0.23
N LEU A 132 -15.00 -0.72 1.11
CA LEU A 132 -15.25 -0.96 2.53
C LEU A 132 -15.50 0.33 3.33
N PHE A 133 -15.16 1.49 2.76
CA PHE A 133 -15.30 2.79 3.39
C PHE A 133 -16.20 3.72 2.57
N PRO A 134 -16.96 4.62 3.22
CA PRO A 134 -17.62 5.70 2.51
C PRO A 134 -16.58 6.55 1.76
N PRO A 135 -16.91 7.10 0.58
CA PRO A 135 -16.08 8.12 -0.05
C PRO A 135 -15.85 9.30 0.89
N THR A 136 -14.64 9.82 0.84
CA THR A 136 -14.09 10.84 1.73
C THR A 136 -14.80 12.16 1.52
N LEU A 137 -15.24 12.78 2.61
CA LEU A 137 -15.87 14.09 2.62
C LEU A 137 -14.84 15.23 2.66
N PRO A 138 -15.22 16.47 2.33
CA PRO A 138 -14.35 17.63 2.44
C PRO A 138 -13.73 17.75 3.84
N GLY A 139 -12.42 18.00 3.91
CA GLY A 139 -11.68 18.18 5.16
C GLY A 139 -11.27 16.90 5.90
N GLU A 140 -11.79 15.71 5.53
CA GLU A 140 -11.41 14.46 6.21
C GLU A 140 -10.00 14.00 5.86
N GLY A 141 -9.57 14.16 4.61
CA GLY A 141 -8.28 13.68 4.11
C GLY A 141 -8.30 12.23 3.61
N PRO A 142 -7.28 11.80 2.86
CA PRO A 142 -7.34 10.58 2.07
C PRO A 142 -7.22 9.30 2.89
N ARG A 143 -7.81 8.22 2.38
CA ARG A 143 -7.64 6.86 2.90
C ARG A 143 -6.37 6.21 2.38
N VAL A 144 -5.99 6.54 1.14
CA VAL A 144 -4.81 6.00 0.47
C VAL A 144 -3.80 7.11 0.21
N LEU A 145 -2.56 6.88 0.63
CA LEU A 145 -1.43 7.71 0.28
C LEU A 145 -0.38 6.87 -0.45
N MET A 146 -0.03 7.26 -1.67
CA MET A 146 1.04 6.66 -2.45
C MET A 146 2.17 7.68 -2.66
N MET A 147 3.35 7.35 -2.19
CA MET A 147 4.54 8.20 -2.28
C MET A 147 5.46 7.74 -3.40
N ALA A 148 5.90 8.68 -4.21
CA ALA A 148 6.93 8.49 -5.23
C ALA A 148 8.02 9.57 -5.12
N PRO A 149 9.30 9.24 -5.43
CA PRO A 149 10.43 10.14 -5.23
C PRO A 149 10.50 11.25 -6.28
N THR A 150 9.92 11.02 -7.47
CA THR A 150 9.91 11.97 -8.58
C THR A 150 8.49 12.29 -9.03
N ARG A 151 8.33 13.44 -9.67
CA ARG A 151 7.05 13.87 -10.24
C ARG A 151 6.60 12.92 -11.35
N GLU A 152 7.53 12.50 -12.18
CA GLU A 152 7.28 11.66 -13.35
C GLU A 152 6.76 10.29 -12.90
N LEU A 153 7.36 9.70 -11.85
CA LEU A 153 6.84 8.46 -11.28
C LEU A 153 5.46 8.68 -10.61
N ALA A 154 5.29 9.76 -9.84
CA ALA A 154 3.99 10.09 -9.23
C ALA A 154 2.88 10.23 -10.28
N GLN A 155 3.18 10.85 -11.44
CA GLN A 155 2.25 10.97 -12.56
C GLN A 155 1.87 9.61 -13.14
N GLN A 156 2.85 8.73 -13.37
CA GLN A 156 2.62 7.38 -13.86
C GLN A 156 1.71 6.59 -12.90
N ILE A 157 2.03 6.58 -11.60
CA ILE A 157 1.22 5.93 -10.58
C ILE A 157 -0.19 6.51 -10.53
N SER A 158 -0.33 7.84 -10.63
CA SER A 158 -1.63 8.51 -10.63
C SER A 158 -2.51 8.07 -11.80
N ILE A 159 -1.94 7.94 -13.01
CA ILE A 159 -2.67 7.45 -14.19
C ILE A 159 -3.15 6.02 -13.95
N TYR A 160 -2.25 5.13 -13.50
CA TYR A 160 -2.60 3.75 -13.19
C TYR A 160 -3.70 3.65 -12.12
N CYS A 161 -3.53 4.37 -11.01
CA CYS A 161 -4.49 4.36 -9.91
C CYS A 161 -5.88 4.84 -10.36
N LYS A 162 -5.95 5.91 -11.18
CA LYS A 162 -7.21 6.44 -11.69
C LYS A 162 -8.00 5.41 -12.50
N GLN A 163 -7.34 4.54 -13.27
CA GLN A 163 -8.02 3.50 -14.05
C GLN A 163 -8.80 2.54 -13.14
N PHE A 164 -8.19 2.10 -12.04
CA PHE A 164 -8.81 1.18 -11.08
C PHE A 164 -9.82 1.85 -10.16
N VAL A 165 -9.63 3.13 -9.83
CA VAL A 165 -10.51 3.87 -8.91
C VAL A 165 -11.76 4.41 -9.61
N ALA A 166 -11.67 4.88 -10.86
CA ALA A 166 -12.79 5.54 -11.55
C ALA A 166 -14.04 4.66 -11.70
N GLY A 167 -13.83 3.35 -11.87
CA GLY A 167 -14.90 2.35 -11.99
C GLY A 167 -15.50 1.89 -10.66
N LEU A 168 -14.92 2.30 -9.51
CA LEU A 168 -15.41 1.88 -8.21
C LEU A 168 -16.62 2.70 -7.77
N ARG A 169 -17.56 1.99 -7.17
CA ARG A 169 -18.74 2.53 -6.49
C ARG A 169 -18.84 1.86 -5.13
N ARG A 170 -19.43 2.57 -4.18
CA ARG A 170 -19.73 2.02 -2.86
C ARG A 170 -20.62 0.76 -3.01
N GLN A 171 -20.30 -0.30 -2.28
CA GLN A 171 -21.00 -1.60 -2.39
C GLN A 171 -22.35 -1.66 -1.66
N THR A 172 -22.66 -0.72 -0.76
CA THR A 172 -23.94 -0.74 -0.05
C THR A 172 -25.05 -0.21 -0.96
N GLY A 173 -26.01 -1.07 -1.30
CA GLY A 173 -27.22 -0.75 -2.06
C GLY A 173 -28.19 0.15 -1.29
N ASP A 174 -27.76 1.37 -0.99
CA ASP A 174 -28.63 2.45 -0.53
C ASP A 174 -28.98 3.31 -1.75
N PRO A 175 -30.08 3.02 -2.47
CA PRO A 175 -30.74 4.01 -3.29
C PRO A 175 -31.39 4.94 -2.28
N ASN A 176 -30.81 6.10 -2.00
CA ASN A 176 -31.50 7.09 -1.19
C ASN A 176 -32.38 7.95 -2.14
N PRO A 177 -33.73 7.72 -2.22
CA PRO A 177 -34.67 8.53 -3.00
C PRO A 177 -35.04 9.85 -2.29
N GLY A 178 -34.23 10.32 -1.34
CA GLY A 178 -34.46 11.53 -0.56
C GLY A 178 -33.17 12.34 -0.49
N GLY A 179 -33.11 13.44 -1.22
CA GLY A 179 -31.88 14.17 -1.50
C GLY A 179 -31.07 14.57 -0.26
N THR A 180 -29.81 14.12 -0.23
CA THR A 180 -28.65 14.87 0.25
C THR A 180 -27.43 14.23 -0.43
N LEU A 181 -26.52 15.05 -0.94
CA LEU A 181 -25.40 14.66 -1.81
C LEU A 181 -24.51 13.55 -1.19
N THR A 182 -24.85 12.28 -1.41
CA THR A 182 -23.97 11.16 -1.05
C THR A 182 -22.96 10.98 -2.18
N LYS A 183 -21.74 11.50 -2.02
CA LYS A 183 -20.63 11.16 -2.90
C LYS A 183 -20.52 9.63 -2.97
N THR A 184 -20.75 9.05 -4.15
CA THR A 184 -20.76 7.59 -4.37
C THR A 184 -19.52 7.09 -5.13
N SER A 185 -18.74 8.01 -5.68
CA SER A 185 -17.51 7.74 -6.42
C SER A 185 -16.28 8.11 -5.59
N TYR A 186 -15.22 7.33 -5.76
CA TYR A 186 -13.91 7.60 -5.19
C TYR A 186 -13.12 8.52 -6.13
N SER A 187 -12.30 9.42 -5.57
CA SER A 187 -11.47 10.35 -6.32
C SER A 187 -9.98 10.17 -6.05
N THR A 188 -9.16 10.52 -7.04
CA THR A 188 -7.70 10.48 -6.96
C THR A 188 -7.09 11.84 -7.26
N LEU A 189 -6.19 12.31 -6.41
CA LEU A 189 -5.46 13.56 -6.57
C LEU A 189 -3.95 13.31 -6.72
N LEU A 190 -3.32 14.00 -7.66
CA LEU A 190 -1.87 14.05 -7.81
C LEU A 190 -1.33 15.30 -7.10
N VAL A 191 -0.45 15.10 -6.12
CA VAL A 191 0.17 16.17 -5.33
C VAL A 191 1.67 16.20 -5.59
N CYS A 192 2.10 16.95 -6.61
CA CYS A 192 3.50 17.07 -6.98
C CYS A 192 3.85 18.51 -7.40
N GLY A 193 5.14 18.81 -7.53
CA GLY A 193 5.61 20.09 -8.06
C GLY A 193 5.07 20.36 -9.47
N GLY A 194 4.85 21.64 -9.80
CA GLY A 194 4.33 22.06 -11.11
C GLY A 194 2.80 22.01 -11.26
N VAL A 195 2.06 21.49 -10.27
CA VAL A 195 0.59 21.61 -10.24
C VAL A 195 0.18 22.88 -9.49
N PRO A 196 -0.63 23.78 -10.09
CA PRO A 196 -1.08 25.00 -9.43
C PRO A 196 -1.76 24.72 -8.10
N LYS A 197 -1.43 25.50 -7.06
CA LYS A 197 -2.01 25.31 -5.72
C LYS A 197 -3.54 25.38 -5.76
N LYS A 198 -4.10 26.35 -6.49
CA LYS A 198 -5.55 26.54 -6.62
C LYS A 198 -6.27 25.28 -7.11
N ASP A 199 -5.71 24.56 -8.06
CA ASP A 199 -6.32 23.35 -8.61
C ASP A 199 -6.31 22.23 -7.57
N LEU A 200 -5.21 22.10 -6.81
CA LEU A 200 -5.13 21.15 -5.69
C LEU A 200 -6.18 21.47 -4.62
N LEU A 201 -6.33 22.74 -4.24
CA LEU A 201 -7.32 23.17 -3.24
C LEU A 201 -8.74 22.83 -3.69
N THR A 202 -9.07 23.13 -4.95
CA THR A 202 -10.39 22.86 -5.53
C THR A 202 -10.75 21.37 -5.47
N GLU A 203 -9.78 20.48 -5.71
CA GLU A 203 -10.02 19.04 -5.60
C GLU A 203 -10.08 18.55 -4.14
N ILE A 204 -9.25 19.12 -3.26
CA ILE A 204 -9.27 18.81 -1.82
C ILE A 204 -10.61 19.21 -1.19
N GLU A 205 -11.17 20.36 -1.58
CA GLU A 205 -12.48 20.86 -1.13
C GLU A 205 -13.64 19.95 -1.53
N LYS A 206 -13.47 19.07 -2.53
CA LYS A 206 -14.47 18.06 -2.91
C LYS A 206 -14.36 16.78 -2.09
N GLY A 207 -13.32 16.64 -1.27
CA GLY A 207 -12.94 15.40 -0.60
C GLY A 207 -12.19 14.46 -1.55
N VAL A 208 -11.06 13.93 -1.08
CA VAL A 208 -10.15 13.09 -1.88
C VAL A 208 -9.90 11.77 -1.19
N ASP A 209 -10.09 10.67 -1.91
CA ASP A 209 -9.95 9.31 -1.37
C ASP A 209 -8.53 8.76 -1.48
N VAL A 210 -7.89 9.04 -2.62
CA VAL A 210 -6.54 8.58 -2.94
C VAL A 210 -5.65 9.77 -3.30
N VAL A 211 -4.52 9.89 -2.63
CA VAL A 211 -3.48 10.86 -2.97
C VAL A 211 -2.24 10.13 -3.45
N VAL A 212 -1.75 10.52 -4.63
CA VAL A 212 -0.43 10.13 -5.14
C VAL A 212 0.45 11.36 -5.07
N ALA A 213 1.61 11.29 -4.41
CA ALA A 213 2.36 12.49 -4.07
C ALA A 213 3.87 12.35 -4.10
N THR A 214 4.54 13.49 -4.29
CA THR A 214 5.94 13.68 -3.90
C THR A 214 6.03 14.34 -2.51
N PRO A 215 7.02 14.00 -1.65
CA PRO A 215 7.04 14.41 -0.25
C PRO A 215 7.00 15.92 -0.04
N GLY A 216 7.90 16.69 -0.66
CA GLY A 216 7.97 18.13 -0.44
C GLY A 216 6.65 18.86 -0.72
N ARG A 217 5.93 18.51 -1.79
CA ARG A 217 4.63 19.14 -2.10
C ARG A 217 3.54 18.72 -1.13
N LEU A 218 3.54 17.45 -0.70
CA LEU A 218 2.60 16.95 0.29
C LEU A 218 2.79 17.62 1.66
N LEU A 219 4.04 17.75 2.10
CA LEU A 219 4.40 18.40 3.37
C LEU A 219 4.00 19.87 3.38
N HIS A 220 4.12 20.57 2.25
CA HIS A 220 3.63 21.95 2.12
C HIS A 220 2.12 22.03 2.38
N LEU A 221 1.30 21.22 1.69
CA LEU A 221 -0.16 21.25 1.86
C LEU A 221 -0.60 20.78 3.26
N SER A 222 0.08 19.77 3.81
CA SER A 222 -0.21 19.26 5.15
C SER A 222 0.28 20.20 6.25
N GLY A 223 1.35 20.97 6.01
CA GLY A 223 1.87 21.97 6.96
C GLY A 223 0.99 23.21 7.05
N GLU A 224 0.30 23.57 5.97
CA GLU A 224 -0.70 24.64 5.93
C GLU A 224 -2.10 24.17 6.40
N GLU A 225 -2.20 23.00 7.05
CA GLU A 225 -3.46 22.36 7.48
C GLU A 225 -4.51 22.19 6.38
N THR A 226 -4.09 22.25 5.12
CA THR A 226 -5.00 22.21 3.98
C THR A 226 -5.38 20.78 3.61
N LEU A 227 -4.51 19.82 3.92
CA LEU A 227 -4.74 18.39 3.70
C LEU A 227 -4.37 17.62 4.97
N SER A 228 -5.37 17.14 5.70
CA SER A 228 -5.15 16.19 6.79
C SER A 228 -4.71 14.83 6.25
N LEU A 229 -3.82 14.16 6.98
CA LEU A 229 -3.37 12.79 6.70
C LEU A 229 -3.89 11.78 7.72
N ASP A 230 -4.80 12.19 8.61
CA ASP A 230 -5.23 11.39 9.75
C ASP A 230 -6.03 10.15 9.37
N GLN A 231 -6.68 10.17 8.20
CA GLN A 231 -7.52 9.08 7.71
C GLN A 231 -6.73 8.01 6.94
N VAL A 232 -5.43 8.22 6.68
CA VAL A 232 -4.62 7.33 5.86
C VAL A 232 -4.53 5.95 6.53
N ALA A 233 -5.14 4.97 5.87
CA ALA A 233 -5.17 3.57 6.29
C ALA A 233 -4.32 2.68 5.38
N TYR A 234 -3.94 3.17 4.20
CA TYR A 234 -3.13 2.46 3.21
C TYR A 234 -2.00 3.37 2.72
N LEU A 235 -0.76 3.08 3.12
CA LEU A 235 0.42 3.84 2.76
C LEU A 235 1.31 3.02 1.83
N VAL A 236 1.59 3.52 0.64
CA VAL A 236 2.56 2.96 -0.31
C VAL A 236 3.76 3.89 -0.42
N VAL A 237 4.96 3.33 -0.40
CA VAL A 237 6.19 4.02 -0.78
C VAL A 237 6.82 3.23 -1.93
N ASP A 238 6.78 3.79 -3.14
CA ASP A 238 7.36 3.17 -4.33
C ASP A 238 8.75 3.76 -4.63
N GLU A 239 9.64 2.93 -5.17
CA GLU A 239 11.08 3.25 -5.32
C GLU A 239 11.72 3.78 -4.02
N ALA A 240 11.50 3.04 -2.91
CA ALA A 240 11.87 3.45 -1.57
C ALA A 240 13.38 3.72 -1.37
N ASP A 241 14.24 3.00 -2.10
CA ASP A 241 15.69 3.22 -2.14
C ASP A 241 16.09 4.58 -2.74
N ARG A 242 15.29 5.15 -3.64
CA ARG A 242 15.58 6.47 -4.22
C ARG A 242 15.32 7.60 -3.24
N PHE A 243 14.45 7.40 -2.25
CA PHE A 243 14.28 8.36 -1.15
C PHE A 243 15.51 8.44 -0.24
N MET A 244 16.38 7.42 -0.25
CA MET A 244 17.56 7.37 0.62
C MET A 244 18.70 8.30 0.17
N GLN A 245 18.41 9.24 -0.73
CA GLN A 245 19.37 10.16 -1.35
C GLN A 245 19.02 11.60 -1.00
N GLY A 246 20.02 12.38 -0.54
CA GLY A 246 19.86 13.81 -0.26
C GLY A 246 18.80 14.09 0.81
N SER A 247 17.96 15.12 0.59
CA SER A 247 16.93 15.55 1.54
C SER A 247 15.64 14.73 1.49
N LEU A 248 15.49 13.83 0.51
CA LEU A 248 14.26 13.07 0.31
C LEU A 248 13.98 12.11 1.47
N GLU A 249 15.02 11.61 2.15
CA GLU A 249 14.87 10.71 3.29
C GLU A 249 14.16 11.44 4.44
N ASP A 250 14.61 12.66 4.74
CA ASP A 250 14.04 13.48 5.81
C ASP A 250 12.60 13.89 5.51
N GLU A 251 12.30 14.23 4.25
CA GLU A 251 10.93 14.54 3.84
C GLU A 251 10.02 13.31 3.96
N LEU A 252 10.46 12.14 3.50
CA LEU A 252 9.70 10.90 3.63
C LEU A 252 9.45 10.55 5.11
N ARG A 253 10.46 10.68 5.97
CA ARG A 253 10.33 10.46 7.41
C ARG A 253 9.29 11.39 8.04
N LYS A 254 9.27 12.67 7.66
CA LYS A 254 8.26 13.64 8.11
C LYS A 254 6.85 13.24 7.68
N VAL A 255 6.67 12.81 6.43
CA VAL A 255 5.36 12.32 5.93
C VAL A 255 4.91 11.10 6.73
N ILE A 256 5.77 10.09 6.89
CA ILE A 256 5.43 8.89 7.66
C ILE A 256 5.13 9.25 9.12
N GLY A 257 5.88 10.19 9.71
CA GLY A 257 5.63 10.73 11.04
C GLY A 257 4.21 11.27 11.19
N LYS A 258 3.80 12.20 10.31
CA LYS A 258 2.45 12.77 10.29
C LYS A 258 1.36 11.70 10.13
N VAL A 259 1.55 10.75 9.22
CA VAL A 259 0.60 9.65 9.02
C VAL A 259 0.51 8.75 10.28
N THR A 260 1.56 8.68 11.08
CA THR A 260 1.60 7.84 12.30
C THR A 260 1.15 8.56 13.56
N GLU A 261 0.96 9.88 13.53
CA GLU A 261 0.34 10.64 14.62
C GLU A 261 -1.13 10.21 14.83
N SER A 262 -1.78 9.78 13.75
CA SER A 262 -3.09 9.14 13.82
C SER A 262 -3.06 7.81 14.57
N LEU A 263 -3.95 7.64 15.55
CA LEU A 263 -4.08 6.40 16.34
C LEU A 263 -4.78 5.25 15.58
N ARG A 264 -5.03 5.42 14.28
CA ARG A 264 -5.78 4.48 13.44
C ARG A 264 -4.90 3.34 12.91
N PRO A 265 -5.48 2.14 12.70
CA PRO A 265 -4.79 1.06 11.99
C PRO A 265 -4.41 1.50 10.57
N ARG A 266 -3.19 1.15 10.17
CA ARG A 266 -2.64 1.44 8.85
C ARG A 266 -1.85 0.23 8.35
N GLN A 267 -2.05 -0.10 7.09
CA GLN A 267 -1.20 -0.98 6.30
C GLN A 267 -0.13 -0.16 5.57
N THR A 268 1.13 -0.58 5.66
CA THR A 268 2.28 0.07 5.04
C THR A 268 2.96 -0.87 4.05
N LEU A 269 3.09 -0.43 2.81
CA LEU A 269 3.71 -1.16 1.72
C LEU A 269 4.95 -0.42 1.22
N LEU A 270 6.09 -1.09 1.18
CA LEU A 270 7.35 -0.52 0.72
C LEU A 270 7.83 -1.31 -0.50
N PHE A 271 7.99 -0.63 -1.63
CA PHE A 271 8.47 -1.21 -2.88
C PHE A 271 9.82 -0.59 -3.22
N SER A 272 10.82 -1.42 -3.51
CA SER A 272 12.19 -0.98 -3.77
C SER A 272 12.90 -1.94 -4.72
N ALA A 273 13.95 -1.47 -5.41
CA ALA A 273 14.83 -2.38 -6.16
C ALA A 273 15.95 -2.92 -5.25
N THR A 274 16.41 -2.09 -4.30
CA THR A 274 17.49 -2.41 -3.36
C THR A 274 17.07 -2.18 -1.91
N LEU A 275 17.84 -2.70 -0.96
CA LEU A 275 17.59 -2.52 0.48
C LEU A 275 18.86 -2.05 1.22
N PRO A 276 19.27 -0.78 1.06
CA PRO A 276 20.38 -0.23 1.83
C PRO A 276 20.02 -0.15 3.33
N ASN A 277 21.04 -0.12 4.21
CA ASN A 277 20.86 -0.14 5.66
C ASN A 277 19.97 1.00 6.21
N ASN A 278 19.97 2.18 5.59
CA ASN A 278 19.06 3.26 5.98
C ASN A 278 17.61 2.98 5.59
N LEU A 279 17.36 2.41 4.40
CA LEU A 279 16.03 1.96 4.03
C LEU A 279 15.56 0.81 4.92
N GLU A 280 16.43 -0.12 5.27
CA GLU A 280 16.09 -1.20 6.18
C GLU A 280 15.67 -0.67 7.55
N ARG A 281 16.43 0.29 8.11
CA ARG A 281 16.05 0.98 9.36
C ARG A 281 14.72 1.73 9.21
N LEU A 282 14.50 2.42 8.10
CA LEU A 282 13.24 3.09 7.83
C LEU A 282 12.09 2.09 7.78
N ALA A 283 12.25 1.00 7.03
CA ALA A 283 11.26 -0.05 6.87
C ALA A 283 10.89 -0.65 8.22
N ARG A 284 11.89 -1.04 9.01
CA ARG A 284 11.75 -1.50 10.39
C ARG A 284 10.97 -0.54 11.29
N SER A 285 11.11 0.77 11.07
CA SER A 285 10.42 1.81 11.85
C SER A 285 9.00 2.12 11.35
N ALA A 286 8.73 1.91 10.05
CA ALA A 286 7.50 2.29 9.38
C ALA A 286 6.46 1.15 9.33
N VAL A 287 6.93 -0.10 9.29
CA VAL A 287 6.10 -1.32 9.40
C VAL A 287 5.92 -1.73 10.87
N LEU A 288 4.89 -2.51 11.18
CA LEU A 288 4.66 -3.04 12.54
C LEU A 288 5.75 -4.05 12.95
N ASP A 289 6.49 -3.68 14.01
CA ASP A 289 7.43 -4.45 14.86
C ASP A 289 8.31 -5.56 14.19
N PRO A 290 9.57 -5.25 13.84
CA PRO A 290 10.58 -6.22 13.43
C PRO A 290 11.37 -6.85 14.60
N VAL A 291 11.04 -6.59 15.86
CA VAL A 291 11.88 -6.92 17.04
C VAL A 291 11.48 -8.24 17.74
N ARG A 292 10.65 -9.09 17.10
CA ARG A 292 10.35 -10.44 17.62
C ARG A 292 10.55 -11.52 16.55
N PRO A 293 10.94 -12.75 16.95
CA PRO A 293 11.04 -13.91 16.05
C PRO A 293 9.68 -14.37 15.44
N ALA A 294 8.57 -13.70 15.75
CA ALA A 294 7.30 -13.83 15.05
C ALA A 294 7.12 -12.65 14.09
N SER A 295 7.80 -12.69 12.94
CA SER A 295 7.83 -11.57 11.97
C SER A 295 6.49 -11.39 11.25
N GLN A 296 5.81 -10.26 11.48
CA GLN A 296 4.46 -9.94 10.98
C GLN A 296 4.41 -9.02 9.75
N TYR A 297 5.53 -8.89 9.02
CA TYR A 297 5.56 -8.35 7.66
C TYR A 297 5.98 -9.44 6.68
N VAL A 298 5.51 -9.36 5.43
CA VAL A 298 5.99 -10.24 4.36
C VAL A 298 7.05 -9.50 3.56
N ALA A 299 8.30 -9.96 3.67
CA ALA A 299 9.37 -9.53 2.79
C ALA A 299 9.36 -10.41 1.55
N LEU A 300 9.18 -9.81 0.38
CA LEU A 300 9.16 -10.48 -0.91
C LEU A 300 10.41 -10.05 -1.69
N ALA A 301 11.19 -11.00 -2.19
CA ALA A 301 12.30 -10.72 -3.08
C ALA A 301 12.16 -11.49 -4.39
N LEU A 302 12.36 -10.80 -5.51
CA LEU A 302 12.47 -11.39 -6.84
C LEU A 302 13.90 -11.21 -7.35
N SER A 303 14.78 -12.13 -6.97
CA SER A 303 16.10 -12.46 -7.55
C SER A 303 17.07 -12.93 -6.46
N ARG A 304 17.99 -13.82 -6.83
CA ARG A 304 19.07 -14.32 -5.96
C ARG A 304 20.02 -13.22 -5.43
N ARG A 305 20.05 -12.03 -6.06
CA ARG A 305 20.84 -10.88 -5.57
C ARG A 305 20.10 -10.10 -4.48
N ALA A 306 18.80 -9.87 -4.64
CA ALA A 306 17.95 -9.24 -3.61
C ALA A 306 17.82 -10.12 -2.35
N ALA A 307 17.79 -11.45 -2.55
CA ALA A 307 17.80 -12.49 -1.52
C ALA A 307 18.93 -12.35 -0.49
N ARG A 308 20.16 -12.13 -0.96
CA ARG A 308 21.37 -12.02 -0.11
C ARG A 308 21.34 -10.81 0.81
N VAL A 309 20.59 -9.76 0.47
CA VAL A 309 20.48 -8.53 1.26
C VAL A 309 19.42 -8.67 2.35
N MET A 310 18.49 -9.62 2.20
CA MET A 310 17.48 -9.87 3.24
C MET A 310 17.99 -10.80 4.36
N LEU A 311 19.10 -11.52 4.18
CA LEU A 311 19.73 -12.43 5.16
C LEU A 311 20.50 -11.65 6.21
#